data_AF-A0A2H0BMT9-F1
#
_entry.id   AF-A0A2H0BMT9-F1
#
_cell.length_a   1.000
_cell.length_b   1.000
_cell.length_c   1.000
_cell.angle_alpha   90.00
_cell.angle_beta   90.00
_cell.angle_gamma   90.00
#
_symmetry.space_group_name_H-M   'P 1'
#
loop_
_entity.id
_entity.type
_entity.pdbx_description
1 polymer ?
#
loop_
_entity_poly.entity_id
_entity_poly.type
_entity_poly.pdbx_seq_one_letter_code
_entity_poly.pdbx_strand_id
1 'polypeptide(L)'
;MNIIAYDPYPDQAYASKFNYSYLDFDQVLAQADIVTLHVPYTKDNHHLLNADKIASMKKGAFLLNTARGPLVDTIALVEALRSGHLAGAGLDVLEEENFMKNEELYWLSQGQMAEEDLKAILADHLLVDLPNVIITPHNAFNTWEALKRILDTSLENLQSFVSGTPKNIVS
;
A
#
# COMPACT_ATOMS: atom_id res chain seq x y z
N MET A 1 -6.65 -10.64 -19.86
CA MET A 1 -6.01 -9.41 -19.34
C MET A 1 -4.59 -9.38 -19.87
N ASN A 2 -4.14 -8.24 -20.39
CA ASN A 2 -2.71 -8.05 -20.70
C ASN A 2 -2.01 -7.63 -19.40
N ILE A 3 -0.98 -8.36 -18.97
CA ILE A 3 -0.29 -8.11 -17.70
C ILE A 3 1.09 -7.55 -18.01
N ILE A 4 1.35 -6.36 -17.47
CA ILE A 4 2.64 -5.69 -17.50
C ILE A 4 3.08 -5.42 -16.06
N ALA A 5 4.37 -5.55 -15.78
CA ALA A 5 4.92 -5.42 -14.44
C ALA A 5 6.21 -4.60 -14.44
N TYR A 6 6.53 -4.03 -13.29
CA TYR A 6 7.82 -3.42 -13.01
C TYR A 6 8.33 -4.01 -11.69
N ASP A 7 9.59 -4.43 -11.70
CA ASP A 7 10.35 -4.78 -10.50
C ASP A 7 11.82 -4.44 -10.77
N PRO A 8 12.55 -3.82 -9.83
CA PRO A 8 13.99 -3.58 -9.99
C PRO A 8 14.80 -4.87 -10.24
N TYR A 9 14.27 -6.03 -9.85
CA TYR A 9 14.87 -7.36 -9.98
C TYR A 9 13.93 -8.31 -10.74
N PRO A 10 13.80 -8.16 -12.07
CA PRO A 10 12.82 -8.92 -12.84
C PRO A 10 13.17 -10.41 -12.95
N ASP A 11 12.19 -11.28 -12.69
CA ASP A 11 12.29 -12.73 -12.95
C ASP A 11 11.67 -13.08 -14.31
N GLN A 12 12.51 -13.09 -15.35
CA GLN A 12 12.07 -13.37 -16.72
C GLN A 12 11.56 -14.80 -16.92
N ALA A 13 12.04 -15.77 -16.12
CA ALA A 13 11.58 -17.15 -16.19
C ALA A 13 10.17 -17.27 -15.62
N TYR A 14 9.90 -16.60 -14.48
CA TYR A 14 8.57 -16.51 -13.90
C TYR A 14 7.61 -15.74 -14.81
N ALA A 15 8.05 -14.63 -15.40
CA ALA A 15 7.28 -13.86 -16.39
C ALA A 15 6.86 -14.70 -17.59
N SER A 16 7.80 -15.49 -18.15
CA SER A 16 7.50 -16.40 -19.27
C SER A 16 6.52 -17.51 -18.86
N LYS A 17 6.67 -18.06 -17.65
CA LYS A 17 5.80 -19.12 -17.13
C LYS A 17 4.36 -18.67 -16.93
N PHE A 18 4.15 -17.44 -16.47
CA PHE A 18 2.83 -16.88 -16.15
C PHE A 18 2.32 -15.90 -17.22
N ASN A 19 3.05 -15.75 -18.33
CA ASN A 19 2.67 -14.98 -19.51
C ASN A 19 2.35 -13.49 -19.19
N TYR A 20 3.31 -12.81 -18.56
CA TYR A 20 3.31 -11.35 -18.40
C TYR A 20 4.66 -10.76 -18.83
N SER A 21 4.71 -9.45 -19.07
CA SER A 21 5.91 -8.76 -19.53
C SER A 21 6.41 -7.73 -18.53
N TYR A 22 7.72 -7.65 -18.34
CA TYR A 22 8.32 -6.51 -17.63
C TYR A 22 8.45 -5.30 -18.56
N LEU A 23 8.14 -4.13 -18.03
CA LEU A 23 8.35 -2.83 -18.66
C LEU A 23 8.99 -1.88 -17.63
N ASP A 24 9.47 -0.73 -18.11
CA ASP A 24 9.91 0.34 -17.22
C ASP A 24 8.73 0.89 -16.40
N PHE A 25 8.99 1.39 -15.19
CA PHE A 25 7.96 1.86 -14.26
C PHE A 25 6.99 2.85 -14.92
N ASP A 26 7.51 3.86 -15.61
CA ASP A 26 6.69 4.88 -16.28
C ASP A 26 5.87 4.31 -17.44
N GLN A 27 6.40 3.30 -18.13
CA GLN A 27 5.68 2.60 -19.19
C GLN A 27 4.53 1.76 -18.63
N VAL A 28 4.69 1.17 -17.45
CA VAL A 28 3.61 0.47 -16.74
C VAL A 28 2.49 1.45 -16.42
N LEU A 29 2.81 2.59 -15.79
CA LEU A 29 1.80 3.59 -15.41
C LEU A 29 1.04 4.15 -16.63
N ALA A 30 1.75 4.50 -17.70
CA ALA A 30 1.14 5.07 -18.89
C ALA A 30 0.25 4.10 -19.68
N GLN A 31 0.45 2.79 -19.52
CA GLN A 31 -0.26 1.76 -20.29
C GLN A 31 -1.32 1.01 -19.48
N ALA A 32 -1.24 0.99 -18.16
CA ALA A 32 -2.15 0.23 -17.32
C ALA A 32 -3.52 0.91 -17.17
N ASP A 33 -4.59 0.13 -17.38
CA ASP A 33 -5.96 0.55 -17.05
C ASP A 33 -6.26 0.34 -15.55
N ILE A 34 -5.54 -0.58 -14.91
CA ILE A 34 -5.58 -0.86 -13.47
C ILE A 34 -4.13 -1.01 -13.00
N VAL A 35 -3.73 -0.22 -12.01
CA VAL A 35 -2.42 -0.32 -11.34
C VAL A 35 -2.61 -0.91 -9.95
N THR A 36 -1.79 -1.87 -9.58
CA THR A 36 -1.80 -2.48 -8.24
C THR A 36 -0.41 -2.53 -7.64
N LEU A 37 -0.28 -2.14 -6.37
CA LEU A 37 0.99 -2.05 -5.67
C LEU A 37 1.25 -3.30 -4.83
N HIS A 38 2.39 -3.94 -5.08
CA HIS A 38 2.89 -5.11 -4.34
C HIS A 38 4.37 -4.96 -3.98
N VAL A 39 4.81 -3.72 -3.73
CA VAL A 39 6.21 -3.41 -3.40
C VAL A 39 6.36 -3.24 -1.88
N PRO A 40 7.52 -3.60 -1.31
CA PRO A 40 7.83 -3.24 0.07
C PRO A 40 7.92 -1.72 0.20
N TYR A 41 7.64 -1.18 1.39
CA TYR A 41 7.91 0.21 1.69
C TYR A 41 9.36 0.40 2.13
N THR A 42 10.03 1.38 1.54
CA THR A 42 11.37 1.87 1.89
C THR A 42 11.35 3.40 1.86
N LYS A 43 12.40 4.03 2.38
CA LYS A 43 12.52 5.51 2.29
C LYS A 43 12.60 5.99 0.84
N ASP A 44 13.22 5.19 -0.03
CA ASP A 44 13.47 5.56 -1.43
C ASP A 44 12.20 5.52 -2.29
N ASN A 45 11.16 4.77 -1.87
CA ASN A 45 9.89 4.68 -2.56
C ASN A 45 8.72 5.28 -1.77
N HIS A 46 9.04 6.14 -0.80
CA HIS A 46 8.03 7.01 -0.18
C HIS A 46 7.39 7.90 -1.24
N HIS A 47 6.07 7.90 -1.28
CA HIS A 47 5.27 8.53 -2.34
C HIS A 47 5.71 8.10 -3.75
N LEU A 48 5.98 6.80 -3.92
CA LEU A 48 6.21 6.19 -5.23
C LEU A 48 5.16 6.62 -6.26
N LEU A 49 3.89 6.70 -5.84
CA LEU A 49 2.82 7.38 -6.58
C LEU A 49 2.54 8.76 -5.98
N ASN A 50 3.34 9.73 -6.40
CA ASN A 50 3.10 11.16 -6.19
C ASN A 50 2.21 11.76 -7.30
N ALA A 51 1.93 13.07 -7.22
CA ALA A 51 1.11 13.78 -8.20
C ALA A 51 1.56 13.59 -9.67
N ASP A 52 2.87 13.69 -9.94
CA ASP A 52 3.41 13.54 -11.30
C ASP A 52 3.23 12.12 -11.83
N LYS A 53 3.48 11.11 -10.99
CA LYS A 53 3.31 9.71 -11.37
C LYS A 53 1.85 9.36 -11.57
N ILE A 54 0.95 9.84 -10.70
CA ILE A 54 -0.49 9.68 -10.89
C ILE A 54 -0.93 10.34 -12.19
N ALA A 55 -0.48 11.57 -12.49
CA ALA A 55 -0.82 12.27 -13.73
C ALA A 55 -0.34 11.55 -15.01
N SER A 56 0.72 10.73 -14.91
CA SER A 56 1.21 9.90 -16.00
C SER A 56 0.36 8.65 -16.27
N MET A 57 -0.52 8.28 -15.33
CA MET A 57 -1.46 7.18 -15.52
C MET A 57 -2.50 7.52 -16.58
N LYS A 58 -3.15 6.49 -17.12
CA LYS A 58 -4.28 6.70 -18.02
C LYS A 58 -5.42 7.41 -17.29
N LYS A 59 -6.01 8.41 -17.95
CA LYS A 59 -7.28 8.98 -17.50
C LYS A 59 -8.35 7.90 -17.46
N GLY A 60 -9.03 7.77 -16.31
CA GLY A 60 -10.00 6.73 -16.02
C GLY A 60 -9.40 5.42 -15.51
N ALA A 61 -8.10 5.38 -15.20
CA ALA A 61 -7.49 4.21 -14.58
C ALA A 61 -7.97 3.99 -13.14
N PHE A 62 -7.81 2.76 -12.65
CA PHE A 62 -8.03 2.40 -11.25
C PHE A 62 -6.71 2.15 -10.52
N LEU A 63 -6.65 2.52 -9.24
CA LEU A 63 -5.51 2.24 -8.36
C LEU A 63 -5.91 1.26 -7.26
N LEU A 64 -5.11 0.22 -7.05
CA LEU A 64 -5.26 -0.73 -5.95
C LEU A 64 -4.00 -0.70 -5.06
N ASN A 65 -4.16 -0.48 -3.76
CA ASN A 65 -3.06 -0.55 -2.81
C ASN A 65 -3.41 -1.46 -1.62
N THR A 66 -2.78 -2.62 -1.58
CA THR A 66 -2.83 -3.54 -0.43
C THR A 66 -1.44 -3.78 0.18
N ALA A 67 -0.49 -2.90 -0.14
CA ALA A 67 0.89 -3.02 0.29
C ALA A 67 1.14 -2.14 1.52
N ARG A 68 1.42 -0.86 1.33
CA ARG A 68 1.66 0.12 2.40
C ARG A 68 1.10 1.48 1.99
N GLY A 69 0.47 2.18 2.94
CA GLY A 69 -0.13 3.50 2.71
C GLY A 69 0.86 4.52 2.14
N PRO A 70 2.02 4.75 2.78
CA PRO A 70 2.99 5.78 2.37
C PRO A 70 3.67 5.57 1.00
N LEU A 71 3.31 4.52 0.25
CA LEU A 71 3.69 4.37 -1.15
C LEU A 71 2.93 5.34 -2.08
N VAL A 72 1.80 5.87 -1.62
CA VAL A 72 0.95 6.79 -2.37
C VAL A 72 0.86 8.09 -1.60
N ASP A 73 1.05 9.21 -2.27
CA ASP A 73 0.73 10.52 -1.70
C ASP A 73 -0.80 10.66 -1.63
N THR A 74 -1.33 10.67 -0.42
CA THR A 74 -2.78 10.70 -0.16
C THR A 74 -3.44 11.95 -0.72
N ILE A 75 -2.77 13.10 -0.67
CA ILE A 75 -3.30 14.37 -1.17
C ILE A 75 -3.41 14.30 -2.69
N ALA A 76 -2.37 13.84 -3.36
CA ALA A 76 -2.36 13.65 -4.81
C ALA A 76 -3.44 12.65 -5.27
N LEU A 77 -3.65 11.57 -4.51
CA LEU A 77 -4.70 10.60 -4.79
C LEU A 77 -6.10 11.22 -4.69
N VAL A 78 -6.39 11.98 -3.62
CA VAL A 78 -7.66 12.70 -3.44
C VAL A 78 -7.94 13.63 -4.62
N GLU A 79 -6.94 14.41 -5.04
CA GLU A 79 -7.07 15.34 -6.18
C GLU A 79 -7.34 14.62 -7.50
N ALA A 80 -6.62 13.52 -7.76
CA ALA A 80 -6.80 12.73 -8.97
C ALA A 80 -8.16 12.04 -9.05
N LEU A 81 -8.70 11.58 -7.91
CA LEU A 81 -10.05 11.01 -7.83
C LEU A 81 -11.13 12.08 -8.01
N ARG A 82 -11.00 13.22 -7.33
CA ARG A 82 -11.97 14.33 -7.43
C ARG A 82 -12.03 14.94 -8.82
N SER A 83 -10.89 15.06 -9.49
CA SER A 83 -10.81 15.56 -10.87
C SER A 83 -11.31 14.55 -11.92
N GLY A 84 -11.54 13.29 -11.52
CA GLY A 84 -11.87 12.20 -12.43
C GLY A 84 -10.70 11.78 -13.32
N HIS A 85 -9.46 12.13 -12.95
CA HIS A 85 -8.28 11.57 -13.58
C HIS A 85 -8.19 10.07 -13.29
N LEU A 86 -8.38 9.66 -12.03
CA LEU A 86 -8.60 8.26 -11.67
C LEU A 86 -10.11 7.98 -11.58
N ALA A 87 -10.53 6.84 -12.14
CA ALA A 87 -11.91 6.41 -12.08
C ALA A 87 -12.30 5.91 -10.69
N GLY A 88 -11.35 5.35 -9.94
CA GLY A 88 -11.56 4.91 -8.57
C GLY A 88 -10.32 4.30 -7.93
N ALA A 89 -10.42 4.01 -6.63
CA ALA A 89 -9.35 3.39 -5.86
C ALA A 89 -9.86 2.30 -4.91
N GLY A 90 -9.08 1.23 -4.76
CA GLY A 90 -9.29 0.19 -3.75
C GLY A 90 -8.10 0.13 -2.79
N LEU A 91 -8.31 0.48 -1.53
CA LEU A 91 -7.25 0.68 -0.56
C LEU A 91 -7.47 -0.24 0.64
N ASP A 92 -6.53 -1.14 0.92
CA ASP A 92 -6.52 -1.89 2.19
C ASP A 92 -5.62 -1.22 3.23
N VAL A 93 -4.85 -0.20 2.82
CA VAL A 93 -3.89 0.53 3.64
C VAL A 93 -4.03 2.01 3.35
N LEU A 94 -3.83 2.83 4.39
CA LEU A 94 -3.83 4.29 4.32
C LEU A 94 -2.52 4.81 4.89
N GLU A 95 -2.12 6.01 4.47
CA GLU A 95 -0.82 6.59 4.82
C GLU A 95 -0.67 6.73 6.33
N GLU A 96 -1.70 7.22 7.02
CA GLU A 96 -1.72 7.37 8.47
C GLU A 96 -2.65 6.36 9.17
N GLU A 97 -2.62 5.10 8.73
CA GLU A 97 -3.45 4.04 9.32
C GLU A 97 -3.19 3.81 10.82
N ASN A 98 -2.00 4.13 11.31
CA ASN A 98 -1.60 3.89 12.70
C ASN A 98 -2.18 4.92 13.67
N PHE A 99 -2.42 6.16 13.22
CA PHE A 99 -3.12 7.17 14.03
C PHE A 99 -4.60 6.85 14.14
N MET A 100 -5.22 6.36 13.07
CA MET A 100 -6.62 5.90 13.12
C MET A 100 -6.81 4.63 13.95
N LYS A 101 -5.82 3.72 13.98
CA LYS A 101 -5.89 2.49 14.79
C LYS A 101 -5.54 2.68 16.26
N ASN A 102 -4.76 3.71 16.60
CA ASN A 102 -4.26 3.92 17.96
C ASN A 102 -4.44 5.39 18.39
N GLU A 103 -5.67 5.80 18.65
CA GLU A 103 -5.98 7.11 19.26
C GLU A 103 -5.12 7.35 20.52
N GLU A 104 -4.83 6.29 21.30
CA GLU A 104 -3.96 6.34 22.48
C GLU A 104 -2.55 6.91 22.22
N LEU A 105 -1.95 6.62 21.06
CA LEU A 105 -0.63 7.15 20.69
C LEU A 105 -0.64 8.67 20.48
N TYR A 106 -1.75 9.21 19.95
CA TYR A 106 -1.97 10.65 19.80
C TYR A 106 -2.11 11.34 21.17
N TRP A 107 -2.81 10.72 22.13
CA TRP A 107 -2.89 11.25 23.50
C TRP A 107 -1.53 11.23 24.21
N LEU A 108 -0.70 10.20 23.95
CA LEU A 108 0.64 10.08 24.52
C LEU A 108 1.65 11.07 23.92
N SER A 109 1.46 11.52 22.67
CA SER A 109 2.30 12.56 22.05
C SER A 109 1.99 13.99 22.53
N GLN A 110 1.15 14.15 23.57
CA GLN A 110 0.74 15.44 24.12
C GLN A 110 0.02 16.33 23.09
N GLY A 111 -0.64 15.74 22.11
CA GLY A 111 -1.43 16.48 21.11
C GLY A 111 -0.60 17.37 20.17
N GLN A 112 0.72 17.16 20.10
CA GLN A 112 1.54 17.76 19.03
C GLN A 112 1.57 16.80 17.84
N MET A 113 1.07 17.29 16.71
CA MET A 113 1.18 16.65 15.40
C MET A 113 1.86 17.61 14.44
N ALA A 114 2.64 17.06 13.51
CA ALA A 114 3.13 17.85 12.39
C ALA A 114 1.95 18.29 11.51
N GLU A 115 2.09 19.43 10.85
CA GLU A 115 1.05 19.94 9.95
C GLU A 115 0.80 18.97 8.78
N GLU A 116 1.87 18.33 8.31
CA GLU A 116 1.86 17.32 7.26
C GLU A 116 1.01 16.11 7.66
N ASP A 117 1.20 15.58 8.87
CA ASP A 117 0.44 14.45 9.40
C ASP A 117 -1.06 14.78 9.49
N LEU A 118 -1.39 16.01 9.95
CA LEU A 118 -2.78 16.45 10.03
C LEU A 118 -3.44 16.54 8.65
N LYS A 119 -2.71 17.00 7.64
CA LYS A 119 -3.19 17.04 6.25
C LYS A 119 -3.42 15.63 5.71
N ALA A 120 -2.51 14.70 5.97
CA ALA A 120 -2.65 13.31 5.55
C ALA A 120 -3.88 12.64 6.19
N ILE A 121 -4.07 12.81 7.50
CA ILE A 121 -5.27 12.31 8.20
C ILE A 121 -6.55 12.90 7.61
N LEU A 122 -6.59 14.22 7.38
CA LEU A 122 -7.75 14.85 6.77
C LEU A 122 -8.01 14.31 5.36
N ALA A 123 -6.96 14.08 4.58
CA ALA A 123 -7.06 13.50 3.24
C ALA A 123 -7.57 12.05 3.29
N ASP A 124 -7.11 11.24 4.24
CA ASP A 124 -7.62 9.89 4.49
C ASP A 124 -9.13 9.91 4.79
N HIS A 125 -9.59 10.84 5.65
CA HIS A 125 -11.01 11.03 5.90
C HIS A 125 -11.80 11.40 4.64
N LEU A 126 -11.23 12.25 3.78
CA LEU A 126 -11.87 12.60 2.50
C LEU A 126 -11.99 11.39 1.57
N LEU A 127 -11.01 10.48 1.55
CA LEU A 127 -11.07 9.26 0.72
C LEU A 127 -12.23 8.36 1.12
N VAL A 128 -12.53 8.24 2.41
CA VAL A 128 -13.64 7.40 2.93
C VAL A 128 -14.99 7.81 2.34
N ASP A 129 -15.19 9.12 2.14
CA ASP A 129 -16.46 9.67 1.67
C ASP A 129 -16.58 9.71 0.12
N LEU A 130 -15.51 9.41 -0.61
CA LEU A 130 -15.54 9.43 -2.08
C LEU A 130 -16.31 8.22 -2.61
N PRO A 131 -17.31 8.42 -3.50
CA PRO A 131 -18.20 7.35 -3.96
C PRO A 131 -17.51 6.32 -4.87
N ASN A 132 -16.31 6.63 -5.36
CA ASN A 132 -15.50 5.79 -6.22
C ASN A 132 -14.27 5.21 -5.50
N VAL A 133 -14.28 5.23 -4.17
CA VAL A 133 -13.22 4.66 -3.33
C VAL A 133 -13.80 3.57 -2.45
N ILE A 134 -13.08 2.44 -2.36
CA ILE A 134 -13.36 1.37 -1.40
C ILE A 134 -12.16 1.25 -0.48
N ILE A 135 -12.42 1.29 0.82
CA ILE A 135 -11.39 1.14 1.85
C ILE A 135 -11.71 -0.08 2.71
N THR A 136 -10.71 -0.92 2.94
CA THR A 136 -10.76 -2.01 3.94
C THR A 136 -9.67 -1.80 4.99
N PRO A 137 -9.92 -2.16 6.26
CA PRO A 137 -9.02 -1.80 7.37
C PRO A 137 -7.85 -2.78 7.52
N HIS A 138 -6.91 -2.80 6.57
CA HIS A 138 -5.72 -3.66 6.57
C HIS A 138 -6.08 -5.13 6.81
N ASN A 139 -7.01 -5.61 6.00
CA ASN A 139 -7.68 -6.88 6.15
C ASN A 139 -7.30 -7.89 5.07
N ALA A 140 -6.40 -7.54 4.13
CA ALA A 140 -5.99 -8.42 3.03
C ALA A 140 -5.38 -9.75 3.51
N PHE A 141 -4.82 -9.79 4.72
CA PHE A 141 -4.29 -11.03 5.31
C PHE A 141 -5.35 -11.88 6.03
N ASN A 142 -6.55 -11.36 6.30
CA ASN A 142 -7.48 -11.93 7.27
C ASN A 142 -8.28 -13.13 6.72
N THR A 143 -7.57 -14.24 6.53
CA THR A 143 -8.11 -15.56 6.16
C THR A 143 -7.77 -16.57 7.24
N TRP A 144 -8.55 -17.66 7.35
CA TRP A 144 -8.30 -18.72 8.33
C TRP A 144 -6.89 -19.32 8.18
N GLU A 145 -6.46 -19.54 6.95
CA GLU A 145 -5.15 -20.11 6.62
C GLU A 145 -4.00 -19.19 7.04
N ALA A 146 -4.14 -17.89 6.79
CA ALA A 146 -3.13 -16.91 7.16
C ALA A 146 -3.08 -16.68 8.67
N LEU A 147 -4.23 -16.55 9.34
CA LEU A 147 -4.31 -16.44 10.81
C LEU A 147 -3.69 -17.67 11.49
N LYS A 148 -4.00 -18.87 11.00
CA LYS A 148 -3.37 -20.10 11.49
C LYS A 148 -1.85 -20.05 11.32
N ARG A 149 -1.35 -19.63 10.16
CA ARG A 149 0.10 -19.51 9.91
C ARG A 149 0.76 -18.49 10.83
N ILE A 150 0.11 -17.36 11.10
CA ILE A 150 0.58 -16.35 12.05
C ILE A 150 0.69 -16.95 13.45
N LEU A 151 -0.34 -17.67 13.90
CA LEU A 151 -0.35 -18.33 15.22
C LEU A 151 0.75 -19.38 15.34
N ASP A 152 0.85 -20.27 14.35
CA ASP A 152 1.86 -21.34 14.30
C ASP A 152 3.28 -20.72 14.34
N THR A 153 3.55 -19.73 13.48
CA THR A 153 4.85 -19.04 13.42
C THR A 153 5.18 -18.31 14.73
N SER A 154 4.18 -17.68 15.36
CA SER A 154 4.37 -16.98 16.63
C SER A 154 4.71 -17.94 17.76
N LEU A 155 4.04 -19.10 17.82
CA LEU A 155 4.36 -20.15 18.78
C LEU A 155 5.77 -20.70 18.56
N GLU A 156 6.15 -20.96 17.30
CA GLU A 156 7.50 -21.40 16.95
C GLU A 156 8.57 -20.36 17.36
N ASN A 157 8.30 -19.07 17.16
CA ASN A 157 9.21 -18.00 17.59
C ASN A 157 9.40 -18.00 19.11
N LEU A 158 8.32 -18.14 19.88
CA LEU A 158 8.38 -18.20 21.35
C LEU A 158 9.16 -19.41 21.84
N GLN A 159 8.89 -20.60 21.28
CA GLN A 159 9.63 -21.82 21.61
C GLN A 159 11.11 -21.69 21.28
N SER A 160 11.42 -21.16 20.09
CA SER A 160 12.79 -20.95 19.60
C SER A 160 13.54 -19.93 20.46
N PHE A 161 12.87 -18.89 20.95
CA PHE A 161 13.44 -17.91 21.87
C PHE A 161 13.79 -18.55 23.22
N VAL A 162 12.85 -19.30 23.82
CA VAL A 162 13.06 -20.00 25.10
C VAL A 162 14.17 -21.06 25.00
N SER A 163 14.32 -21.73 23.86
CA SER A 163 15.39 -22.70 23.63
C SER A 163 16.76 -22.06 23.30
N GLY A 164 16.88 -20.73 23.30
CA GLY A 164 18.12 -20.02 23.03
C GLY A 164 18.49 -19.90 21.55
N THR A 165 17.57 -20.17 20.63
CA THR A 165 17.77 -20.10 19.18
C THR A 165 16.71 -19.21 18.52
N PRO A 166 16.64 -17.90 18.86
CA PRO A 166 15.58 -17.02 18.39
C PRO A 166 15.47 -16.98 16.85
N LYS A 167 14.24 -16.90 16.35
CA LYS A 167 13.90 -16.80 14.91
C LYS A 167 13.10 -15.52 14.65
N ASN A 168 13.07 -15.07 13.39
CA ASN A 168 12.29 -13.92 12.93
C ASN A 168 12.51 -12.65 13.77
N ILE A 169 13.77 -12.38 14.13
CA ILE A 169 14.18 -11.22 14.94
C ILE A 169 13.99 -9.96 14.11
N VAL A 170 13.42 -8.92 14.72
CA VAL A 170 13.37 -7.57 14.18
C VAL A 170 14.51 -6.78 14.82
N SER A 171 15.37 -6.17 14.00
CA SER A 171 16.57 -5.43 14.41
C SER A 171 16.60 -4.03 13.83
#